data_AF-M6V2B5-F1
#
_entry.id   AF-M6V2B5-F1
#
_cell.length_a   1.000
_cell.length_b   1.000
_cell.length_c   1.000
_cell.angle_alpha   90.00
_cell.angle_beta   90.00
_cell.angle_gamma   90.00
#
_symmetry.space_group_name_H-M   'P 1'
#
loop_
_entity.id
_entity.type
_entity.pdbx_description
1 polymer ?
#
loop_
_entity_poly.entity_id
_entity_poly.type
_entity_poly.pdbx_seq_one_letter_code
_entity_poly.pdbx_strand_id
1 'polypeptide(L)'
;MLRSRGTGYPLYRYLKTLGVNCTIVAPGKIPRQNSDKIKTDKRDAIQLTRLLRNGDLESIHVPSEEDEAARDYLRSRDSLRLDLGRNRQRLMKFLLRKGIKYSTTTYWTVSHYKWLNNLHFENEILQTTFNDYYT
;
A
#
# COMPACT_ATOMS: atom_id res chain seq x y z
N MET A 1 14.37 8.74 18.02
CA MET A 1 14.32 8.81 16.55
C MET A 1 13.44 7.69 16.04
N LEU A 2 12.33 8.00 15.35
CA LEU A 2 11.39 6.99 14.86
C LEU A 2 11.63 6.72 13.38
N ARG A 3 11.87 5.45 13.02
CA ARG A 3 12.01 5.04 11.62
C ARG A 3 10.62 5.01 10.99
N SER A 4 10.33 5.95 10.09
CA SER A 4 9.03 6.05 9.41
C SER A 4 8.84 4.87 8.43
N ARG A 5 8.21 3.81 8.92
CA ARG A 5 7.34 2.92 8.14
C ARG A 5 5.99 2.89 8.86
N GLY A 6 5.11 3.83 8.50
CA GLY A 6 3.69 3.85 8.89
C GLY A 6 3.36 4.42 10.27
N THR A 7 4.15 4.15 11.32
CA THR A 7 3.76 4.47 12.71
C THR A 7 4.46 5.69 13.33
N GLY A 8 5.33 6.36 12.58
CA GLY A 8 6.18 7.44 13.12
C GLY A 8 5.47 8.79 13.32
N TYR A 9 4.46 9.10 12.50
CA TYR A 9 3.81 10.42 12.52
C TYR A 9 2.83 10.61 13.68
N PRO A 10 1.95 9.64 14.02
CA PRO A 10 1.07 9.78 15.20
C PRO A 10 1.86 9.93 16.50
N LEU A 11 2.94 9.16 16.66
CA LEU A 11 3.79 9.23 17.85
C LEU A 11 4.56 10.56 17.94
N TYR A 12 5.01 11.10 16.81
CA TYR A 12 5.60 12.44 16.76
C TYR A 12 4.61 13.53 17.19
N ARG A 13 3.37 13.47 16.71
CA ARG A 13 2.31 14.42 17.11
C ARG A 13 2.02 14.32 18.60
N TYR A 14 1.91 13.11 19.14
CA TYR A 14 1.72 12.87 20.57
C TYR A 14 2.88 13.40 21.44
N LEU A 15 4.12 13.18 21.03
CA LEU A 15 5.27 13.72 21.77
C LEU A 15 5.34 15.25 21.69
N LYS A 16 4.90 15.84 20.58
CA LYS A 16 4.80 17.29 20.40
C LYS A 16 3.73 17.92 21.29
N THR A 17 2.58 17.27 21.49
CA THR A 17 1.55 17.76 22.42
C THR A 17 2.02 17.71 23.88
N LEU A 18 2.90 16.78 24.22
CA LEU A 18 3.56 16.69 25.53
C LEU A 18 4.72 17.68 25.71
N GLY A 19 5.02 18.54 24.72
CA GLY A 19 6.12 19.51 24.79
C GLY A 19 7.51 18.90 24.63
N VAL A 20 7.61 17.63 24.21
CA VAL A 20 8.90 16.96 23.99
C VAL A 20 9.41 17.31 22.60
N ASN A 21 10.60 17.90 22.53
CA ASN A 21 11.25 18.21 21.25
C ASN A 21 11.65 16.91 20.54
N CYS A 22 10.92 16.58 19.47
CA CYS A 22 11.18 15.40 18.64
C CYS A 22 11.47 15.85 17.21
N THR A 23 12.37 15.15 16.53
CA THR A 23 12.70 15.38 15.11
C THR A 23 12.54 14.08 14.33
N ILE A 24 11.80 14.12 13.22
CA ILE A 24 11.71 13.00 12.28
C ILE A 24 12.74 13.20 11.18
N VAL A 25 13.53 12.17 10.91
CA VAL A 25 14.55 12.17 9.85
C VAL A 25 14.39 10.89 9.04
N ALA A 26 14.46 10.97 7.70
CA ALA A 26 14.41 9.76 6.89
C ALA A 26 15.69 8.96 7.08
N PRO A 27 15.60 7.62 7.09
CA PRO A 27 16.78 6.76 7.14
C PRO A 27 17.78 7.02 6.00
N GLY A 28 17.31 7.49 4.83
CA GLY A 28 18.16 7.81 3.68
C GLY A 28 18.91 9.14 3.78
N LYS A 29 18.51 10.05 4.68
CA LYS A 29 19.21 11.32 4.94
C LYS A 29 20.23 11.21 6.07
N ILE A 30 20.36 10.03 6.70
CA ILE A 30 21.34 9.80 7.76
C ILE A 30 22.66 9.41 7.09
N PRO A 31 23.73 10.23 7.20
CA PRO A 31 25.03 9.86 6.66
C PRO A 31 25.52 8.59 7.38
N ARG A 32 25.79 7.54 6.60
CA ARG A 32 26.40 6.29 7.10
C ARG A 32 27.72 6.05 6.38
N GLN A 33 28.73 5.67 7.15
CA GLN A 33 29.98 5.19 6.57
C GLN A 33 29.81 3.75 6.08
N ASN A 34 30.29 3.47 4.86
CA ASN A 34 30.22 2.15 4.22
C ASN A 34 30.95 1.03 5.01
N SER A 35 31.86 1.39 5.92
CA SER A 35 32.60 0.48 6.79
C SER A 35 31.80 -0.01 8.00
N ASP A 36 30.70 0.67 8.36
CA ASP A 36 29.95 0.39 9.57
C ASP A 36 28.89 -0.69 9.34
N LYS A 37 29.34 -1.94 9.24
CA LYS A 37 28.50 -3.12 8.95
C LYS A 37 27.82 -3.71 10.20
N ILE A 38 28.28 -3.36 11.40
CA ILE A 38 27.75 -3.90 12.66
C ILE A 38 26.80 -2.89 13.26
N LYS A 39 25.50 -3.14 13.05
CA LYS A 39 24.44 -2.36 13.66
C LYS A 39 24.26 -2.76 15.12
N THR A 40 24.36 -1.80 16.04
CA THR A 40 24.05 -2.01 17.46
C THR A 40 23.31 -0.79 17.97
N ASP A 41 22.22 -0.97 18.72
CA ASP A 41 21.35 0.16 19.14
C ASP A 41 22.12 1.23 19.92
N LYS A 42 23.12 0.84 20.71
CA LYS A 42 24.02 1.76 21.42
C LYS A 42 24.85 2.64 20.46
N ARG A 43 25.41 2.06 19.39
CA ARG A 43 26.23 2.78 18.41
C ARG A 43 25.36 3.71 17.56
N ASP A 44 24.21 3.21 17.10
CA ASP A 44 23.21 3.99 16.37
C ASP A 44 22.78 5.21 17.22
N ALA A 45 22.49 5.03 18.51
CA ALA A 45 22.09 6.14 19.40
C ALA A 45 23.18 7.21 19.55
N ILE A 46 24.43 6.81 19.73
CA ILE A 46 25.57 7.74 19.86
C ILE A 46 25.78 8.52 18.56
N GLN A 47 25.76 7.83 17.41
CA GLN A 47 25.93 8.46 16.10
C GLN A 47 24.82 9.48 15.84
N LEU A 48 23.57 9.12 16.11
CA LEU A 48 22.43 10.02 15.94
C LEU A 48 22.50 11.24 16.85
N THR A 49 22.96 11.07 18.10
CA THR A 49 23.13 12.18 19.04
C THR A 49 24.21 13.15 18.56
N ARG A 50 25.32 12.64 18.00
CA ARG A 50 26.37 13.48 17.40
C ARG A 50 25.86 14.27 16.20
N LEU A 51 25.15 13.61 15.28
CA LEU A 51 24.57 14.26 14.10
C LEU A 51 23.52 15.31 14.49
N LEU A 52 22.71 15.04 15.52
CA LEU A 52 21.75 16.01 16.04
C LEU A 52 22.44 17.23 16.66
N ARG A 53 23.51 17.01 17.43
CA ARG A 53 24.29 18.09 18.07
C ARG A 53 24.97 18.99 17.04
N ASN A 54 25.44 18.42 15.94
CA ASN A 54 26.08 19.17 14.87
C ASN A 54 25.09 19.93 13.96
N GLY A 55 23.78 19.65 14.06
CA GLY A 55 22.78 20.20 13.14
C GLY A 55 22.76 19.53 11.77
N ASP A 56 23.52 18.44 11.59
CA ASP A 56 23.65 17.71 10.32
C ASP A 56 22.42 16.84 9.98
N LEU A 57 21.40 16.81 10.86
CA LEU A 57 20.16 16.08 10.64
C LEU A 57 19.08 16.99 10.07
N GLU A 58 18.80 16.82 8.78
CA GLU A 58 17.70 17.51 8.14
C GLU A 58 16.35 16.88 8.54
N SER A 59 15.51 17.67 9.22
CA SER A 59 14.16 17.26 9.57
C SER A 59 13.31 17.08 8.32
N ILE A 60 12.49 16.04 8.30
CA ILE A 60 11.52 15.85 7.23
C ILE A 60 10.21 16.51 7.59
N HIS A 61 9.59 17.13 6.58
CA HIS A 61 8.23 17.62 6.66
C HIS A 61 7.29 16.48 7.07
N VAL A 62 6.70 16.62 8.26
CA VAL A 62 5.69 15.69 8.76
C VAL A 62 4.37 16.10 8.12
N PRO A 63 3.72 15.22 7.37
CA PRO A 63 2.44 15.54 6.77
C PRO A 63 1.36 15.91 7.79
N SER A 64 0.40 16.72 7.34
CA SER A 64 -0.83 16.95 8.08
C SER A 64 -1.73 15.70 8.08
N GLU A 65 -2.75 15.69 8.94
CA GLU A 65 -3.78 14.65 8.94
C GLU A 65 -4.56 14.61 7.62
N GLU A 66 -4.80 15.78 7.03
CA GLU A 66 -5.48 15.91 5.74
C GLU A 66 -4.64 15.28 4.60
N ASP A 67 -3.32 15.50 4.60
CA ASP A 67 -2.42 14.90 3.60
C ASP A 67 -2.33 13.38 3.74
N GLU A 68 -2.41 12.86 4.97
CA GLU A 68 -2.47 11.42 5.25
C GLU A 68 -3.78 10.83 4.75
N ALA A 69 -4.91 11.47 5.07
CA ALA A 69 -6.23 11.05 4.60
C ALA A 69 -6.31 11.04 3.06
N ALA A 70 -5.81 12.09 2.40
CA ALA A 70 -5.77 12.17 0.94
C ALA A 70 -4.90 11.05 0.34
N ARG A 71 -3.74 10.75 0.94
CA ARG A 71 -2.89 9.64 0.50
C ARG A 71 -3.54 8.28 0.70
N ASP A 72 -4.21 8.07 1.83
CA ASP A 72 -4.89 6.81 2.09
C ASP A 72 -6.10 6.61 1.17
N TYR A 73 -6.81 7.69 0.82
CA TYR A 73 -7.82 7.68 -0.24
C TYR A 73 -7.23 7.25 -1.59
N LEU A 74 -6.12 7.84 -2.02
CA LEU A 74 -5.45 7.46 -3.27
C LEU A 74 -4.98 5.99 -3.25
N ARG A 75 -4.41 5.54 -2.14
CA ARG A 75 -4.00 4.13 -1.95
C ARG A 75 -5.20 3.19 -2.02
N SER A 76 -6.33 3.56 -1.43
CA SER A 76 -7.56 2.75 -1.48
C SER A 76 -8.03 2.55 -2.91
N ARG A 77 -8.02 3.61 -3.72
CA ARG A 77 -8.38 3.57 -5.14
C ARG A 77 -7.45 2.64 -5.93
N ASP A 78 -6.15 2.73 -5.69
CA ASP A 78 -5.17 1.90 -6.40
C ASP A 78 -5.29 0.42 -5.98
N SER A 79 -5.55 0.13 -4.69
CA SER A 79 -5.86 -1.22 -4.21
C SER A 79 -7.12 -1.78 -4.87
N LEU A 80 -8.21 -1.01 -4.92
CA LEU A 80 -9.45 -1.42 -5.61
C LEU A 80 -9.22 -1.71 -7.09
N ARG A 81 -8.40 -0.91 -7.77
CA ARG A 81 -8.02 -1.13 -9.17
C ARG A 81 -7.28 -2.46 -9.36
N LEU A 82 -6.35 -2.78 -8.46
CA LEU A 82 -5.62 -4.05 -8.48
C LEU A 82 -6.55 -5.24 -8.23
N ASP A 83 -7.46 -5.11 -7.27
CA ASP A 83 -8.41 -6.17 -6.92
C ASP A 83 -9.41 -6.43 -8.06
N LEU A 84 -9.90 -5.39 -8.73
CA LEU A 84 -10.68 -5.53 -9.96
C LEU A 84 -9.89 -6.31 -11.02
N GLY A 85 -8.61 -6.03 -11.22
CA GLY A 85 -7.76 -6.78 -12.15
C GLY A 85 -7.64 -8.27 -11.78
N ARG A 86 -7.50 -8.56 -10.48
CA ARG A 86 -7.44 -9.94 -9.95
C ARG A 86 -8.76 -10.67 -10.12
N ASN A 87 -9.89 -10.04 -9.80
CA ASN A 87 -11.22 -10.63 -9.93
C ASN A 87 -11.53 -10.95 -11.40
N ARG A 88 -11.20 -10.03 -12.31
CA ARG A 88 -11.27 -10.27 -13.76
C ARG A 88 -10.48 -11.51 -14.19
N GLN A 89 -9.25 -11.68 -13.71
CA GLN A 89 -8.44 -12.87 -14.03
C GLN A 89 -9.04 -14.15 -13.42
N ARG A 90 -9.52 -14.10 -12.17
CA ARG A 90 -10.19 -15.23 -11.50
C ARG A 90 -11.44 -15.66 -12.26
N LEU A 91 -12.25 -14.71 -12.71
CA LEU A 91 -13.44 -14.94 -13.51
C LEU A 91 -13.09 -15.64 -14.84
N MET A 92 -12.09 -15.14 -15.57
CA MET A 92 -11.66 -15.76 -16.83
C MET A 92 -11.14 -17.19 -16.61
N LYS A 93 -10.38 -17.43 -15.55
CA LYS A 93 -9.90 -18.79 -15.21
C LYS A 93 -11.06 -19.70 -14.79
N PHE A 94 -12.06 -19.18 -14.09
CA PHE A 94 -13.27 -19.92 -13.72
C PHE A 94 -14.05 -20.36 -14.97
N LEU A 95 -14.34 -19.43 -15.88
CA LEU A 95 -15.03 -19.72 -17.14
C LEU A 95 -14.25 -20.74 -17.99
N LEU A 96 -12.92 -20.59 -18.06
CA LEU A 96 -12.05 -21.52 -18.77
C LEU A 96 -12.13 -22.95 -18.21
N ARG A 97 -12.17 -23.12 -16.87
CA ARG A 97 -12.36 -24.45 -16.24
C ARG A 97 -13.71 -25.08 -16.56
N LYS A 98 -14.72 -24.28 -16.87
CA LYS A 98 -16.04 -24.73 -17.31
C LYS A 98 -16.16 -24.90 -18.82
N GLY A 99 -15.07 -24.69 -19.57
CA GLY A 99 -15.05 -24.78 -21.03
C GLY A 99 -15.73 -23.61 -21.74
N ILE A 100 -16.17 -22.59 -21.01
CA ILE A 100 -16.86 -21.42 -21.56
C ILE A 100 -15.81 -20.45 -22.07
N LYS A 101 -15.78 -20.24 -23.38
CA LYS A 101 -14.84 -19.33 -24.04
C LYS A 101 -15.59 -18.20 -24.73
N TYR A 102 -15.07 -16.99 -24.59
CA TYR A 102 -15.55 -15.84 -25.35
C TYR A 102 -14.96 -15.89 -26.76
N SER A 103 -15.80 -15.78 -27.79
CA SER A 103 -15.40 -15.95 -29.18
C SER A 103 -14.74 -14.70 -29.81
N THR A 104 -14.86 -13.54 -29.17
CA THR A 104 -14.35 -12.27 -29.69
C THR A 104 -12.95 -11.96 -29.16
N THR A 105 -12.17 -11.19 -29.92
CA THR A 105 -10.77 -10.85 -29.59
C THR A 105 -10.63 -9.85 -28.44
N THR A 106 -11.67 -9.09 -28.11
CA THR A 106 -11.62 -7.99 -27.13
C THR A 106 -12.40 -8.30 -25.86
N TYR A 107 -11.70 -8.31 -24.72
CA TYR A 107 -12.27 -8.55 -23.40
C TYR A 107 -12.59 -7.25 -22.66
N TRP A 108 -13.53 -7.30 -21.71
CA TRP A 108 -13.93 -6.17 -20.84
C TRP A 108 -14.52 -4.95 -21.57
N THR A 109 -15.04 -5.16 -22.77
CA THR A 109 -15.84 -4.21 -23.53
C THR A 109 -17.32 -4.33 -23.15
N VAL A 110 -18.15 -3.39 -23.60
CA VAL A 110 -19.62 -3.44 -23.40
C VAL A 110 -20.22 -4.77 -23.89
N SER A 111 -19.71 -5.31 -25.01
CA SER A 111 -20.16 -6.61 -25.52
C SER A 111 -19.77 -7.77 -24.60
N HIS A 112 -18.56 -7.73 -24.02
CA HIS A 112 -18.11 -8.75 -23.06
C HIS A 112 -18.95 -8.73 -21.79
N TYR A 113 -19.28 -7.55 -21.25
CA TYR A 113 -20.17 -7.45 -20.07
C TYR A 113 -21.59 -7.94 -20.36
N LYS A 114 -22.16 -7.59 -21.52
CA LYS A 114 -23.46 -8.13 -21.94
C LYS A 114 -23.44 -9.65 -22.04
N TRP A 115 -22.37 -10.22 -22.58
CA TRP A 115 -22.20 -11.67 -22.65
C TRP A 115 -22.07 -12.30 -21.25
N LEU A 116 -21.27 -11.73 -20.36
CA LEU A 116 -21.14 -12.20 -18.97
C LEU A 116 -22.50 -12.19 -18.25
N ASN A 117 -23.30 -11.13 -18.40
CA ASN A 117 -24.62 -11.02 -17.78
C ASN A 117 -25.62 -12.07 -18.29
N ASN A 118 -25.40 -12.64 -19.48
CA ASN A 118 -26.25 -13.70 -20.03
C ASN A 118 -25.82 -15.11 -19.56
N LEU A 119 -24.71 -15.23 -18.83
CA LEU A 119 -24.26 -16.52 -18.30
C LEU A 119 -25.01 -16.84 -17.01
N HIS A 120 -25.79 -17.92 -17.06
CA HIS A 120 -26.43 -18.50 -15.89
C HIS A 120 -26.02 -19.95 -15.74
N PHE A 121 -25.70 -20.32 -14.50
CA PHE A 121 -25.37 -21.69 -14.13
C PHE A 121 -26.56 -22.31 -13.40
N GLU A 122 -26.95 -23.53 -13.78
CA GLU A 122 -28.02 -24.28 -13.10
C GLU A 122 -27.65 -24.61 -11.64
N ASN A 123 -26.37 -24.74 -11.34
CA ASN A 123 -25.88 -25.00 -10.00
C ASN A 123 -25.68 -23.69 -9.22
N GLU A 124 -26.39 -23.56 -8.11
CA GLU A 124 -26.40 -22.37 -7.24
C GLU A 124 -25.02 -22.00 -6.68
N ILE A 125 -24.18 -23.00 -6.36
CA ILE A 125 -22.82 -22.78 -5.84
C ILE A 125 -21.94 -22.17 -6.93
N LEU A 126 -22.09 -22.64 -8.18
CA LEU A 126 -21.36 -22.09 -9.32
C LEU A 126 -21.83 -20.68 -9.66
N GLN A 127 -23.12 -20.41 -9.57
CA GLN A 127 -23.67 -19.06 -9.78
C GLN A 127 -23.15 -18.09 -8.71
N THR A 128 -23.13 -18.49 -7.45
CA THR A 128 -22.59 -17.69 -6.34
C THR A 128 -21.11 -17.37 -6.59
N THR A 129 -20.33 -18.39 -6.96
CA THR A 129 -18.90 -18.23 -7.27
C THR A 129 -18.67 -17.29 -8.45
N PHE A 130 -19.54 -17.32 -9.46
CA PHE A 130 -19.50 -16.39 -10.59
C PHE A 130 -19.75 -14.95 -10.13
N ASN A 131 -20.79 -14.74 -9.31
CA ASN A 131 -21.15 -13.42 -8.78
C ASN A 131 -20.04 -12.82 -7.90
N ASP A 132 -19.39 -13.65 -7.06
CA ASP A 132 -18.28 -13.23 -6.20
C ASP A 132 -17.07 -12.72 -7.00
N TYR A 133 -16.79 -13.34 -8.16
CA TYR A 133 -15.71 -12.88 -9.04
C TYR A 133 -16.10 -11.74 -9.97
N TYR A 134 -17.41 -11.50 -10.16
CA TYR A 134 -17.91 -10.43 -11.01
C TYR A 134 -17.98 -9.09 -10.28
N THR A 135 -18.07 -9.11 -8.95
CA THR A 135 -18.05 -7.94 -8.05
C THR A 135 -16.64 -7.37 -7.90
#